data_AF-A0A8J8MGX0-F1
#
_entry.id   AF-A0A8J8MGX0-F1
#
_cell.length_a   1.000
_cell.length_b   1.000
_cell.length_c   1.000
_cell.angle_alpha   90.00
_cell.angle_beta   90.00
_cell.angle_gamma   90.00
#
_symmetry.space_group_name_H-M   'P 1'
#
loop_
_entity.id
_entity.type
_entity.pdbx_description
1 polymer ?
#
loop_
_entity_poly.entity_id
_entity_poly.type
_entity_poly.pdbx_seq_one_letter_code
_entity_poly.pdbx_strand_id
1 'polypeptide(L)'
;MKLYRHMIAICVLMMLTSCSAVKNFNEDSQQKKNATDTEQVAQLEENPLPKDTNYNDQEKATQYHLQGVTYLEKEDYENALEWFEKSFVEDPEYLLAHFHFAKTLGILMEEDYPTWFDRKQDIIEHLKKVVELNPDYVKHIEEDAHFDVIRKEYAYQLLTGLSINNSEDVNKILQRLDWYILGEGIVPVIGGITFHEDQTFTLWYYPTEFWKAYDDTLEKLQYHGHYEVNINNITLQLDEKMLKRSNREDIYNNDTLYEEGMILKGVLDQQGSLMFDILDYPFDSSYPEFSA
;
A
#
# COMPACT_ATOMS: atom_id res chain seq x y z
N MET A 1 -10.79 27.77 20.83
CA MET A 1 -10.89 26.30 20.63
C MET A 1 -12.35 25.82 20.45
N LYS A 2 -13.15 26.53 19.64
CA LYS A 2 -14.51 26.12 19.21
C LYS A 2 -14.84 26.58 17.77
N LEU A 3 -13.83 27.04 17.03
CA LEU A 3 -13.97 27.52 15.64
C LEU A 3 -13.38 26.56 14.59
N TYR A 4 -12.66 25.50 15.02
CA TYR A 4 -12.07 24.50 14.10
C TYR A 4 -13.01 23.35 13.72
N ARG A 5 -14.16 23.21 14.39
CA ARG A 5 -15.17 22.17 14.09
C ARG A 5 -16.20 22.57 13.04
N HIS A 6 -16.14 23.78 12.49
CA HIS A 6 -17.08 24.23 11.45
C HIS A 6 -16.45 24.38 10.07
N MET A 7 -15.12 24.23 9.94
CA MET A 7 -14.44 24.37 8.66
C MET A 7 -14.24 23.02 7.95
N ILE A 8 -14.21 21.91 8.68
CA ILE A 8 -14.16 20.55 8.10
C ILE A 8 -15.55 20.08 7.62
N ALA A 9 -16.65 20.66 8.13
CA ALA A 9 -18.01 20.28 7.75
C ALA A 9 -18.52 20.96 6.45
N ILE A 10 -17.78 21.91 5.86
CA ILE A 10 -18.23 22.68 4.68
C ILE A 10 -17.63 22.13 3.37
N CYS A 11 -16.53 21.37 3.41
CA CYS A 11 -15.99 20.73 2.19
C CYS A 11 -16.67 19.39 1.83
N VAL A 12 -17.39 18.76 2.75
CA VAL A 12 -18.11 17.48 2.49
C VAL A 12 -19.57 17.70 2.07
N LEU A 13 -20.11 18.93 2.17
CA LEU A 13 -21.54 19.21 1.95
C LEU A 13 -21.89 19.78 0.55
N MET A 14 -20.99 19.70 -0.43
CA MET A 14 -21.25 20.14 -1.83
C MET A 14 -21.28 19.02 -2.88
N MET A 15 -21.45 17.75 -2.49
CA MET A 15 -21.62 16.64 -3.44
C MET A 15 -22.89 15.79 -3.23
N LEU A 16 -23.94 16.32 -2.58
CA LEU A 16 -25.20 15.61 -2.46
C LEU A 16 -26.39 16.53 -2.72
N THR A 17 -26.73 16.76 -3.99
CA THR A 17 -28.12 16.94 -4.44
C THR A 17 -28.23 16.77 -5.95
N SER A 18 -28.58 15.57 -6.41
CA SER A 18 -29.67 15.40 -7.40
C SER A 18 -30.00 13.92 -7.64
N CYS A 19 -31.30 13.68 -7.84
CA CYS A 19 -31.96 12.44 -8.24
C CYS A 19 -32.21 11.35 -7.19
N SER A 20 -33.27 11.57 -6.41
CA SER A 20 -34.17 10.48 -5.98
C SER A 20 -34.95 9.93 -7.18
N ALA A 21 -34.84 8.62 -7.41
CA ALA A 21 -35.92 7.66 -7.74
C ALA A 21 -35.47 6.63 -8.79
N VAL A 22 -35.47 5.35 -8.41
CA VAL A 22 -36.33 4.26 -8.94
C VAL A 22 -35.67 2.89 -8.71
N LYS A 23 -36.32 2.11 -7.83
CA LYS A 23 -36.51 0.64 -7.79
C LYS A 23 -35.36 -0.28 -7.39
N ASN A 24 -35.58 -0.92 -6.22
CA ASN A 24 -35.45 -2.36 -5.93
C ASN A 24 -34.72 -3.18 -7.00
N PHE A 25 -33.42 -3.37 -6.78
CA PHE A 25 -32.66 -4.51 -7.28
C PHE A 25 -31.59 -4.81 -6.23
N ASN A 26 -31.39 -6.10 -5.95
CA ASN A 26 -30.27 -6.69 -5.20
C ASN A 26 -30.37 -6.88 -3.66
N GLU A 27 -31.36 -7.63 -3.19
CA GLU A 27 -31.19 -8.49 -1.99
C GLU A 27 -30.77 -9.91 -2.39
N ASP A 28 -31.26 -10.44 -3.52
CA ASP A 28 -30.93 -11.78 -4.04
C ASP A 28 -29.47 -11.92 -4.55
N SER A 29 -28.81 -10.83 -4.93
CA SER A 29 -27.42 -10.89 -5.41
C SER A 29 -26.39 -10.81 -4.29
N GLN A 30 -26.73 -10.16 -3.16
CA GLN A 30 -25.88 -10.13 -1.96
C GLN A 30 -25.95 -11.48 -1.23
N GLN A 31 -27.14 -12.10 -1.12
CA GLN A 31 -27.25 -13.47 -0.60
C GLN A 31 -26.51 -14.50 -1.46
N LYS A 32 -26.48 -14.33 -2.80
CA LYS A 32 -25.72 -15.20 -3.70
C LYS A 32 -24.21 -15.00 -3.60
N LYS A 33 -23.73 -13.79 -3.33
CA LYS A 33 -22.30 -13.49 -3.12
C LYS A 33 -21.81 -14.06 -1.78
N ASN A 34 -22.62 -13.92 -0.73
CA ASN A 34 -22.28 -14.38 0.61
C ASN A 34 -22.34 -15.92 0.74
N ALA A 35 -23.26 -16.58 0.04
CA ALA A 35 -23.27 -18.04 -0.05
C ALA A 35 -22.00 -18.59 -0.73
N THR A 36 -21.46 -17.90 -1.74
CA THR A 36 -20.19 -18.29 -2.38
C THR A 36 -18.98 -18.14 -1.46
N ASP A 37 -18.97 -17.20 -0.52
CA ASP A 37 -17.84 -17.04 0.42
C ASP A 37 -17.83 -18.14 1.49
N THR A 38 -19.00 -18.48 2.06
CA THR A 38 -19.13 -19.61 3.00
C THR A 38 -18.87 -20.96 2.31
N GLU A 39 -19.26 -21.10 1.05
CA GLU A 39 -19.07 -22.32 0.24
C GLU A 39 -17.63 -22.41 -0.32
N GLN A 40 -16.93 -21.29 -0.55
CA GLN A 40 -15.49 -21.26 -0.83
C GLN A 40 -14.65 -21.59 0.41
N VAL A 41 -15.00 -21.07 1.59
CA VAL A 41 -14.35 -21.42 2.87
C VAL A 41 -14.43 -22.92 3.14
N ALA A 42 -15.58 -23.55 2.85
CA ALA A 42 -15.76 -25.00 2.99
C ALA A 42 -14.98 -25.83 1.93
N GLN A 43 -14.68 -25.27 0.75
CA GLN A 43 -13.85 -25.93 -0.27
C GLN A 43 -12.34 -25.74 -0.05
N LEU A 44 -11.95 -24.75 0.78
CA LEU A 44 -10.56 -24.43 1.10
C LEU A 44 -9.99 -25.26 2.27
N GLU A 45 -10.81 -26.09 2.93
CA GLU A 45 -10.40 -27.00 4.01
C GLU A 45 -9.55 -28.22 3.55
N GLU A 46 -9.27 -28.37 2.25
CA GLU A 46 -8.63 -29.58 1.68
C GLU A 46 -7.08 -29.58 1.64
N ASN A 47 -6.37 -28.84 2.51
CA ASN A 47 -4.91 -29.00 2.62
C ASN A 47 -4.51 -29.77 3.91
N PRO A 48 -3.82 -30.92 3.81
CA PRO A 48 -3.51 -31.75 4.96
C PRO A 48 -2.46 -31.08 5.87
N LEU A 49 -2.81 -31.00 7.14
CA LEU A 49 -2.13 -30.27 8.23
C LEU A 49 -0.68 -30.73 8.54
N PRO A 50 0.16 -29.83 9.10
CA PRO A 50 1.45 -30.17 9.69
C PRO A 50 1.32 -31.19 10.83
N LYS A 51 2.35 -32.03 11.00
CA LYS A 51 2.28 -33.29 11.77
C LYS A 51 2.51 -33.20 13.29
N ASP A 52 2.60 -32.01 13.89
CA ASP A 52 3.01 -31.84 15.30
C ASP A 52 2.07 -30.99 16.18
N THR A 53 0.85 -30.64 15.72
CA THR A 53 -0.09 -29.85 16.54
C THR A 53 -0.79 -30.68 17.62
N ASN A 54 -0.92 -30.10 18.81
CA ASN A 54 -1.74 -30.64 19.89
C ASN A 54 -3.22 -30.51 19.49
N TYR A 55 -3.88 -31.64 19.21
CA TYR A 55 -5.26 -31.73 18.72
C TYR A 55 -6.26 -30.82 19.47
N ASN A 56 -6.08 -30.65 20.77
CA ASN A 56 -6.97 -29.81 21.59
C ASN A 56 -6.80 -28.30 21.33
N ASP A 57 -5.60 -27.85 21.00
CA ASP A 57 -5.30 -26.44 20.76
C ASP A 57 -5.86 -26.01 19.39
N GLN A 58 -5.76 -26.90 18.40
CA GLN A 58 -6.34 -26.71 17.07
C GLN A 58 -7.87 -26.65 17.06
N GLU A 59 -8.54 -27.53 17.83
CA GLU A 59 -10.01 -27.50 17.94
C GLU A 59 -10.47 -26.17 18.54
N LYS A 60 -9.78 -25.70 19.58
CA LYS A 60 -10.09 -24.43 20.24
C LYS A 60 -9.83 -23.22 19.33
N ALA A 61 -8.72 -23.22 18.59
CA ALA A 61 -8.46 -22.22 17.56
C ALA A 61 -9.59 -22.16 16.54
N THR A 62 -10.00 -23.32 16.00
CA THR A 62 -11.13 -23.42 15.06
C THR A 62 -12.41 -22.82 15.63
N GLN A 63 -12.74 -23.11 16.90
CA GLN A 63 -13.92 -22.51 17.54
C GLN A 63 -13.83 -20.99 17.67
N TYR A 64 -12.67 -20.46 18.04
CA TYR A 64 -12.46 -19.01 18.11
C TYR A 64 -12.55 -18.34 16.73
N HIS A 65 -12.00 -18.94 15.69
CA HIS A 65 -12.15 -18.45 14.32
C HIS A 65 -13.61 -18.43 13.87
N LEU A 66 -14.39 -19.48 14.14
CA LEU A 66 -15.82 -19.50 13.79
C LEU A 66 -16.60 -18.39 14.53
N GLN A 67 -16.24 -18.07 15.77
CA GLN A 67 -16.79 -16.89 16.45
C GLN A 67 -16.40 -15.60 15.72
N GLY A 68 -15.13 -15.44 15.34
CA GLY A 68 -14.66 -14.29 14.58
C GLY A 68 -15.43 -14.10 13.27
N VAL A 69 -15.64 -15.18 12.50
CA VAL A 69 -16.47 -15.17 11.28
C VAL A 69 -17.90 -14.74 11.61
N THR A 70 -18.48 -15.25 12.69
CA THR A 70 -19.85 -14.87 13.11
C THR A 70 -19.96 -13.37 13.44
N TYR A 71 -18.92 -12.76 14.01
CA TYR A 71 -18.89 -11.31 14.28
C TYR A 71 -18.61 -10.50 13.00
N LEU A 72 -17.75 -11.00 12.12
CA LEU A 72 -17.47 -10.41 10.81
C LEU A 72 -18.75 -10.35 9.95
N GLU A 73 -19.55 -11.42 9.91
CA GLU A 73 -20.85 -11.47 9.22
C GLU A 73 -21.90 -10.51 9.81
N LYS A 74 -21.71 -10.09 11.06
CA LYS A 74 -22.55 -9.08 11.73
C LYS A 74 -21.99 -7.66 11.56
N GLU A 75 -20.92 -7.49 10.79
CA GLU A 75 -20.18 -6.23 10.62
C GLU A 75 -19.64 -5.67 11.94
N ASP A 76 -19.43 -6.54 12.93
CA ASP A 76 -18.85 -6.19 14.22
C ASP A 76 -17.35 -6.53 14.20
N TYR A 77 -16.61 -5.72 13.45
CA TYR A 77 -15.22 -6.00 13.08
C TYR A 77 -14.26 -5.98 14.26
N GLU A 78 -14.47 -5.11 15.25
CA GLU A 78 -13.62 -5.05 16.45
C GLU A 78 -13.71 -6.37 17.24
N ASN A 79 -14.92 -6.89 17.46
CA ASN A 79 -15.08 -8.20 18.10
C ASN A 79 -14.55 -9.32 17.21
N ALA A 80 -14.72 -9.23 15.89
CA ALA A 80 -14.15 -10.22 14.97
C ALA A 80 -12.62 -10.30 15.10
N LEU A 81 -11.91 -9.17 15.16
CA LEU A 81 -10.47 -9.11 15.40
C LEU A 81 -10.08 -9.80 16.70
N GLU A 82 -10.78 -9.53 17.81
CA GLU A 82 -10.49 -10.17 19.10
C GLU A 82 -10.59 -11.71 19.03
N TRP A 83 -11.58 -12.23 18.30
CA TRP A 83 -11.78 -13.66 18.16
C TRP A 83 -10.77 -14.32 17.21
N PHE A 84 -10.41 -13.65 16.12
CA PHE A 84 -9.32 -14.11 15.26
C PHE A 84 -7.97 -14.09 16.00
N GLU A 85 -7.73 -13.08 16.84
CA GLU A 85 -6.54 -13.03 17.71
C GLU A 85 -6.50 -14.21 18.67
N LYS A 86 -7.58 -14.46 19.40
CA LYS A 86 -7.68 -15.66 20.24
C LYS A 86 -7.41 -16.93 19.45
N SER A 87 -7.86 -17.03 18.20
CA SER A 87 -7.62 -18.21 17.36
C SER A 87 -6.14 -18.43 17.07
N PHE A 88 -5.40 -17.43 16.59
CA PHE A 88 -3.98 -17.62 16.27
C PHE A 88 -3.07 -17.61 17.52
N VAL A 89 -3.57 -17.16 18.67
CA VAL A 89 -2.88 -17.34 19.97
C VAL A 89 -2.93 -18.80 20.41
N GLU A 90 -4.05 -19.51 20.18
CA GLU A 90 -4.16 -20.93 20.50
C GLU A 90 -3.41 -21.81 19.48
N ASP A 91 -3.52 -21.48 18.19
CA ASP A 91 -2.78 -22.15 17.12
C ASP A 91 -2.16 -21.11 16.16
N PRO A 92 -0.87 -20.76 16.36
CA PRO A 92 -0.15 -19.83 15.49
C PRO A 92 0.06 -20.31 14.04
N GLU A 93 -0.28 -21.56 13.72
CA GLU A 93 -0.24 -22.10 12.35
C GLU A 93 -1.65 -22.15 11.72
N TYR A 94 -2.68 -21.65 12.41
CA TYR A 94 -4.03 -21.64 11.89
C TYR A 94 -4.23 -20.54 10.84
N LEU A 95 -3.96 -20.91 9.59
CA LEU A 95 -3.93 -20.04 8.41
C LEU A 95 -5.16 -19.12 8.31
N LEU A 96 -6.37 -19.66 8.49
CA LEU A 96 -7.60 -18.91 8.30
C LEU A 96 -7.79 -17.79 9.33
N ALA A 97 -7.26 -17.93 10.55
CA ALA A 97 -7.29 -16.84 11.53
C ALA A 97 -6.39 -15.68 11.12
N HIS A 98 -5.17 -15.95 10.64
CA HIS A 98 -4.30 -14.90 10.12
C HIS A 98 -4.93 -14.20 8.91
N PHE A 99 -5.49 -14.96 7.97
CA PHE A 99 -6.13 -14.41 6.79
C PHE A 99 -7.34 -13.53 7.12
N HIS A 100 -8.29 -14.02 7.95
CA HIS A 100 -9.47 -13.23 8.30
C HIS A 100 -9.14 -12.06 9.22
N PHE A 101 -8.13 -12.15 10.08
CA PHE A 101 -7.64 -10.99 10.85
C PHE A 101 -7.14 -9.88 9.91
N ALA A 102 -6.25 -10.23 8.96
CA ALA A 102 -5.74 -9.29 7.97
C ALA A 102 -6.86 -8.68 7.12
N LYS A 103 -7.80 -9.50 6.63
CA LYS A 103 -8.97 -9.05 5.86
C LYS A 103 -9.85 -8.09 6.66
N THR A 104 -10.10 -8.40 7.94
CA THR A 104 -10.91 -7.54 8.83
C THR A 104 -10.23 -6.19 9.07
N LEU A 105 -8.91 -6.16 9.23
CA LEU A 105 -8.15 -4.90 9.27
C LEU A 105 -8.24 -4.13 7.94
N GLY A 106 -8.19 -4.83 6.80
CA GLY A 106 -8.40 -4.24 5.48
C GLY A 106 -9.75 -3.52 5.37
N ILE A 107 -10.83 -4.20 5.78
CA ILE A 107 -12.19 -3.63 5.82
C ILE A 107 -12.23 -2.38 6.73
N LEU A 108 -11.69 -2.46 7.93
CA LEU A 108 -11.65 -1.33 8.87
C LEU A 108 -10.85 -0.14 8.32
N MET A 109 -9.75 -0.39 7.59
CA MET A 109 -8.99 0.65 6.91
C MET A 109 -9.77 1.27 5.74
N GLU A 110 -10.57 0.50 5.01
CA GLU A 110 -11.45 1.04 3.97
C GLU A 110 -12.55 1.94 4.56
N GLU A 111 -13.10 1.56 5.72
CA GLU A 111 -14.17 2.31 6.39
C GLU A 111 -13.66 3.58 7.08
N ASP A 112 -12.52 3.52 7.78
CA ASP A 112 -11.95 4.64 8.53
C ASP A 112 -10.42 4.58 8.54
N TYR A 113 -9.83 4.85 7.37
CA TYR A 113 -8.38 4.80 7.17
C TYR A 113 -7.56 5.57 8.22
N PRO A 114 -7.88 6.82 8.62
CA PRO A 114 -7.10 7.53 9.63
C PRO A 114 -7.05 6.83 10.99
N THR A 115 -8.11 6.14 11.39
CA THR A 115 -8.16 5.43 12.67
C THR A 115 -7.31 4.16 12.66
N TRP A 116 -7.27 3.47 11.52
CA TRP A 116 -6.63 2.15 11.39
C TRP A 116 -5.28 2.18 10.67
N PHE A 117 -4.80 3.35 10.25
CA PHE A 117 -3.56 3.53 9.50
C PHE A 117 -2.35 2.82 10.13
N ASP A 118 -2.18 2.93 11.45
CA ASP A 118 -1.05 2.34 12.18
C ASP A 118 -1.06 0.80 12.16
N ARG A 119 -2.19 0.18 11.78
CA ARG A 119 -2.37 -1.28 11.70
C ARG A 119 -2.04 -1.85 10.33
N LYS A 120 -1.63 -1.01 9.37
CA LYS A 120 -1.25 -1.43 8.01
C LYS A 120 -0.17 -2.52 8.01
N GLN A 121 0.84 -2.37 8.89
CA GLN A 121 1.93 -3.32 9.01
C GLN A 121 1.45 -4.69 9.50
N ASP A 122 0.47 -4.72 10.40
CA ASP A 122 -0.13 -5.97 10.89
C ASP A 122 -0.80 -6.76 9.75
N ILE A 123 -1.46 -6.08 8.80
CA ILE A 123 -2.03 -6.74 7.62
C ILE A 123 -0.93 -7.48 6.86
N ILE A 124 0.17 -6.79 6.56
CA ILE A 124 1.31 -7.38 5.84
C ILE A 124 1.90 -8.56 6.60
N GLU A 125 2.08 -8.46 7.92
CA GLU A 125 2.66 -9.53 8.74
C GLU A 125 1.78 -10.77 8.80
N HIS A 126 0.47 -10.60 8.99
CA HIS A 126 -0.47 -11.72 8.99
C HIS A 126 -0.59 -12.36 7.60
N LEU A 127 -0.57 -11.58 6.52
CA LEU A 127 -0.54 -12.12 5.16
C LEU A 127 0.77 -12.85 4.85
N LYS A 128 1.93 -12.36 5.33
CA LYS A 128 3.21 -13.08 5.20
C LYS A 128 3.09 -14.46 5.84
N LYS A 129 2.52 -14.53 7.05
CA LYS A 129 2.28 -15.81 7.73
C LYS A 129 1.35 -16.73 6.93
N VAL A 130 0.30 -16.20 6.31
CA VAL A 130 -0.58 -16.97 5.41
C VAL A 130 0.20 -17.58 4.25
N VAL A 131 1.04 -16.79 3.58
CA VAL A 131 1.86 -17.26 2.44
C VAL A 131 2.94 -18.25 2.88
N GLU A 132 3.53 -18.06 4.06
CA GLU A 132 4.47 -19.02 4.65
C GLU A 132 3.82 -20.39 4.92
N LEU A 133 2.57 -20.39 5.41
CA LEU A 133 1.80 -21.60 5.69
C LEU A 133 1.28 -22.27 4.40
N ASN A 134 0.86 -21.46 3.41
CA ASN A 134 0.39 -21.94 2.12
C ASN A 134 0.70 -20.92 1.00
N PRO A 135 1.75 -21.14 0.18
CA PRO A 135 2.10 -20.22 -0.90
C PRO A 135 1.02 -20.07 -1.99
N ASP A 136 0.16 -21.07 -2.19
CA ASP A 136 -0.92 -21.00 -3.19
C ASP A 136 -2.00 -19.98 -2.80
N TYR A 137 -2.01 -19.53 -1.54
CA TYR A 137 -2.94 -18.52 -1.04
C TYR A 137 -2.64 -17.10 -1.57
N VAL A 138 -1.46 -16.86 -2.16
CA VAL A 138 -1.12 -15.56 -2.78
C VAL A 138 -2.21 -15.13 -3.76
N LYS A 139 -2.76 -16.06 -4.55
CA LYS A 139 -3.82 -15.73 -5.50
C LYS A 139 -5.08 -15.17 -4.81
N HIS A 140 -5.47 -15.73 -3.67
CA HIS A 140 -6.61 -15.22 -2.90
C HIS A 140 -6.33 -13.82 -2.34
N ILE A 141 -5.08 -13.56 -1.92
CA ILE A 141 -4.64 -12.24 -1.43
C ILE A 141 -4.62 -11.20 -2.56
N GLU A 142 -4.24 -11.58 -3.78
CA GLU A 142 -4.27 -10.71 -4.95
C GLU A 142 -5.69 -10.43 -5.46
N GLU A 143 -6.62 -11.39 -5.30
CA GLU A 143 -8.00 -11.26 -5.76
C GLU A 143 -8.92 -10.55 -4.74
N ASP A 144 -8.58 -10.56 -3.45
CA ASP A 144 -9.38 -9.87 -2.42
C ASP A 144 -9.20 -8.35 -2.48
N ALA A 145 -10.31 -7.64 -2.68
CA ALA A 145 -10.34 -6.19 -2.82
C ALA A 145 -10.00 -5.47 -1.51
N HIS A 146 -10.23 -6.08 -0.35
CA HIS A 146 -9.95 -5.45 0.95
C HIS A 146 -8.46 -5.23 1.23
N PHE A 147 -7.59 -5.77 0.37
CA PHE A 147 -6.16 -5.49 0.40
C PHE A 147 -5.72 -4.36 -0.54
N ASP A 148 -6.64 -3.70 -1.27
CA ASP A 148 -6.33 -2.52 -2.10
C ASP A 148 -5.60 -1.43 -1.28
N VAL A 149 -5.94 -1.30 0.01
CA VAL A 149 -5.31 -0.37 0.97
C VAL A 149 -3.81 -0.60 1.20
N ILE A 150 -3.28 -1.77 0.84
CA ILE A 150 -1.86 -2.13 0.96
C ILE A 150 -1.20 -2.53 -0.36
N ARG A 151 -1.92 -2.54 -1.49
CA ARG A 151 -1.34 -2.93 -2.79
C ARG A 151 -0.20 -2.02 -3.23
N LYS A 152 -0.19 -0.78 -2.76
CA LYS A 152 0.88 0.20 -3.00
C LYS A 152 2.04 0.13 -2.00
N GLU A 153 2.08 -0.90 -1.17
CA GLU A 153 3.20 -1.11 -0.24
C GLU A 153 4.27 -2.01 -0.86
N TYR A 154 5.54 -1.62 -0.75
CA TYR A 154 6.66 -2.43 -1.23
C TYR A 154 6.66 -3.84 -0.62
N ALA A 155 6.34 -3.97 0.67
CA ALA A 155 6.26 -5.27 1.32
C ALA A 155 5.15 -6.17 0.76
N TYR A 156 4.05 -5.61 0.24
CA TYR A 156 3.01 -6.36 -0.45
C TYR A 156 3.49 -6.89 -1.81
N GLN A 157 4.29 -6.10 -2.53
CA GLN A 157 4.90 -6.53 -3.78
C GLN A 157 5.81 -7.75 -3.57
N LEU A 158 6.62 -7.76 -2.50
CA LEU A 158 7.45 -8.91 -2.16
C LEU A 158 6.60 -10.12 -1.72
N LEU A 159 5.53 -9.88 -0.96
CA LEU A 159 4.61 -10.92 -0.49
C LEU A 159 3.93 -11.66 -1.64
N THR A 160 3.61 -10.97 -2.72
CA THR A 160 3.00 -11.55 -3.94
C THR A 160 4.01 -12.28 -4.83
N GLY A 161 5.27 -12.37 -4.40
CA GLY A 161 6.31 -13.17 -5.05
C GLY A 161 7.29 -12.39 -5.91
N LEU A 162 7.19 -11.05 -5.97
CA LEU A 162 8.18 -10.24 -6.69
C LEU A 162 9.52 -10.25 -5.95
N SER A 163 10.63 -10.36 -6.69
CA SER A 163 11.98 -10.38 -6.12
C SER A 163 12.85 -9.25 -6.65
N ILE A 164 13.55 -8.54 -5.74
CA ILE A 164 14.57 -7.55 -6.16
C ILE A 164 15.79 -8.18 -6.83
N ASN A 165 15.93 -9.50 -6.78
CA ASN A 165 17.03 -10.21 -7.44
C ASN A 165 16.71 -10.56 -8.91
N ASN A 166 15.56 -10.11 -9.42
CA ASN A 166 15.10 -10.34 -10.78
C ASN A 166 14.76 -8.99 -11.45
N SER A 167 15.39 -8.68 -12.58
CA SER A 167 15.18 -7.40 -13.28
C SER A 167 13.73 -7.19 -13.75
N GLU A 168 13.02 -8.25 -14.14
CA GLU A 168 11.63 -8.16 -14.58
C GLU A 168 10.71 -7.80 -13.40
N ASP A 169 10.96 -8.41 -12.25
CA ASP A 169 10.20 -8.13 -11.03
C ASP A 169 10.50 -6.73 -10.50
N VAL A 170 11.76 -6.28 -10.53
CA VAL A 170 12.11 -4.90 -10.18
C VAL A 170 11.42 -3.91 -11.11
N ASN A 171 11.34 -4.18 -12.42
CA ASN A 171 10.54 -3.35 -13.33
C ASN A 171 9.08 -3.25 -12.88
N LYS A 172 8.45 -4.38 -12.55
CA LYS A 172 7.06 -4.41 -12.04
C LYS A 172 6.92 -3.62 -10.74
N ILE A 173 7.86 -3.76 -9.80
CA ILE A 173 7.86 -3.00 -8.55
C ILE A 173 7.94 -1.50 -8.83
N LEU A 174 8.89 -1.07 -9.66
CA LEU A 174 9.06 0.35 -10.01
C LEU A 174 7.80 0.94 -10.64
N GLN A 175 7.11 0.19 -11.51
CA GLN A 175 5.91 0.63 -12.23
C GLN A 175 4.64 0.60 -11.36
N ARG A 176 4.56 -0.31 -10.38
CA ARG A 176 3.38 -0.44 -9.52
C ARG A 176 3.38 0.55 -8.36
N LEU A 177 4.56 0.95 -7.89
CA LEU A 177 4.72 1.85 -6.75
C LEU A 177 4.85 3.30 -7.21
N ASP A 178 4.38 4.20 -6.36
CA ASP A 178 4.60 5.63 -6.50
C ASP A 178 5.82 6.00 -5.64
N TRP A 179 6.74 6.80 -6.16
CA TRP A 179 8.02 7.07 -5.51
C TRP A 179 8.14 8.55 -5.16
N TYR A 180 8.37 8.85 -3.89
CA TYR A 180 8.34 10.20 -3.36
C TYR A 180 9.64 10.60 -2.71
N ILE A 181 10.03 11.86 -2.90
CA ILE A 181 11.09 12.49 -2.12
C ILE A 181 10.44 13.16 -0.92
N LEU A 182 10.78 12.69 0.28
CA LEU A 182 10.21 13.23 1.50
C LEU A 182 10.89 14.54 1.92
N GLY A 183 10.05 15.56 2.18
CA GLY A 183 10.49 16.85 2.69
C GLY A 183 10.68 16.85 4.20
N GLU A 184 11.21 17.97 4.70
CA GLU A 184 11.28 18.22 6.14
C GLU A 184 10.11 19.08 6.62
N GLY A 185 9.65 18.84 7.84
CA GLY A 185 8.62 19.67 8.48
C GLY A 185 7.23 19.45 7.89
N ILE A 186 6.56 20.54 7.51
CA ILE A 186 5.13 20.55 7.12
C ILE A 186 4.89 20.21 5.64
N VAL A 187 5.95 20.15 4.82
CA VAL A 187 5.83 19.76 3.41
C VAL A 187 6.37 18.35 3.27
N PRO A 188 5.50 17.34 3.24
CA PRO A 188 5.94 15.95 3.31
C PRO A 188 6.44 15.41 1.97
N VAL A 189 6.10 16.01 0.82
CA VAL A 189 6.64 15.64 -0.50
C VAL A 189 7.21 16.84 -1.23
N ILE A 190 8.44 16.71 -1.73
CA ILE A 190 9.15 17.79 -2.45
C ILE A 190 9.47 17.44 -3.91
N GLY A 191 9.29 16.17 -4.27
CA GLY A 191 9.44 15.64 -5.63
C GLY A 191 9.09 14.16 -5.67
N GLY A 192 9.28 13.53 -6.82
CA GLY A 192 9.00 12.11 -7.00
C GLY A 192 9.33 11.60 -8.39
N ILE A 193 9.23 10.29 -8.59
CA ILE A 193 9.47 9.64 -9.88
C ILE A 193 8.35 8.65 -10.20
N THR A 194 7.93 8.63 -11.45
CA THR A 194 6.97 7.66 -11.98
C THR A 194 7.63 6.87 -13.10
N PHE A 195 7.56 5.53 -13.01
CA PHE A 195 8.07 4.62 -14.04
C PHE A 195 6.91 4.08 -14.87
N HIS A 196 7.08 4.09 -16.19
CA HIS A 196 6.03 3.73 -17.15
C HIS A 196 6.29 2.34 -17.76
N GLU A 197 5.23 1.72 -18.29
CA GLU A 197 5.28 0.37 -18.89
C GLU A 197 6.17 0.29 -20.14
N ASP A 198 6.44 1.43 -20.80
CA ASP A 198 7.24 1.54 -22.02
C ASP A 198 8.73 1.84 -21.76
N GLN A 199 9.19 1.61 -20.52
CA GLN A 199 10.56 1.85 -20.06
C GLN A 199 10.94 3.35 -20.06
N THR A 200 9.96 4.25 -20.05
CA THR A 200 10.17 5.67 -19.80
C THR A 200 9.91 6.03 -18.34
N PHE A 201 10.38 7.20 -17.90
CA PHE A 201 10.08 7.74 -16.58
C PHE A 201 9.77 9.23 -16.62
N THR A 202 9.07 9.70 -15.59
CA THR A 202 8.87 11.12 -15.30
C THR A 202 9.39 11.42 -13.90
N LEU A 203 10.46 12.19 -13.81
CA LEU A 203 10.99 12.73 -12.56
C LEU A 203 10.45 14.15 -12.37
N TRP A 204 9.94 14.47 -11.19
CA TRP A 204 9.34 15.77 -10.94
C TRP A 204 9.76 16.39 -9.60
N TYR A 205 9.75 17.71 -9.56
CA TYR A 205 10.06 18.53 -8.39
C TYR A 205 9.13 19.74 -8.32
N TYR A 206 8.87 20.24 -7.10
CA TYR A 206 8.31 21.59 -6.99
C TYR A 206 9.34 22.64 -7.44
N PRO A 207 8.93 23.69 -8.17
CA PRO A 207 9.83 24.79 -8.54
C PRO A 207 10.22 25.61 -7.30
N THR A 208 11.27 26.43 -7.35
CA THR A 208 11.68 27.16 -6.14
C THR A 208 10.66 28.20 -5.69
N GLU A 209 9.83 28.68 -6.62
CA GLU A 209 8.67 29.54 -6.38
C GLU A 209 7.66 28.92 -5.41
N PHE A 210 7.52 27.58 -5.44
CA PHE A 210 6.66 26.87 -4.49
C PHE A 210 7.09 27.16 -3.05
N TRP A 211 8.38 27.15 -2.73
CA TRP A 211 8.86 27.37 -1.35
C TRP A 211 8.68 28.83 -0.89
N LYS A 212 8.57 29.76 -1.83
CA LYS A 212 8.35 31.19 -1.55
C LYS A 212 6.88 31.47 -1.26
N ALA A 213 5.96 30.78 -1.95
CA ALA A 213 4.53 31.06 -1.91
C ALA A 213 3.68 29.98 -1.21
N TYR A 214 4.22 28.77 -1.01
CA TYR A 214 3.50 27.55 -0.64
C TYR A 214 2.27 27.32 -1.53
N ASP A 215 2.44 27.53 -2.84
CA ASP A 215 1.39 27.42 -3.85
C ASP A 215 1.53 26.11 -4.64
N ASP A 216 0.76 25.10 -4.24
CA ASP A 216 0.73 23.77 -4.86
C ASP A 216 0.06 23.74 -6.24
N THR A 217 -0.48 24.88 -6.70
CA THR A 217 -1.03 25.02 -8.06
C THR A 217 0.04 25.33 -9.10
N LEU A 218 1.27 25.64 -8.67
CA LEU A 218 2.39 25.88 -9.56
C LEU A 218 2.74 24.63 -10.37
N GLU A 219 3.05 24.83 -11.65
CA GLU A 219 3.50 23.76 -12.51
C GLU A 219 4.81 23.16 -11.98
N LYS A 220 4.81 21.84 -11.78
CA LYS A 220 5.97 21.11 -11.32
C LYS A 220 7.04 21.09 -12.41
N LEU A 221 8.30 21.20 -12.02
CA LEU A 221 9.41 20.88 -12.91
C LEU A 221 9.33 19.39 -13.23
N GLN A 222 9.42 19.04 -14.51
CA GLN A 222 9.36 17.65 -14.98
C GLN A 222 10.54 17.36 -15.89
N TYR A 223 11.13 16.18 -15.71
CA TYR A 223 12.20 15.65 -16.52
C TYR A 223 11.81 14.26 -17.00
N HIS A 224 12.11 13.98 -18.25
CA HIS A 224 11.74 12.74 -18.91
C HIS A 224 12.98 11.97 -19.33
N GLY A 225 12.80 10.68 -19.53
CA GLY A 225 13.89 9.83 -19.97
C GLY A 225 13.50 8.38 -20.06
N HIS A 226 14.52 7.55 -20.23
CA HIS A 226 14.41 6.11 -20.34
C HIS A 226 15.15 5.47 -19.18
N TYR A 227 14.69 4.32 -18.72
CA TYR A 227 15.35 3.58 -17.66
C TYR A 227 15.64 2.14 -18.02
N GLU A 228 16.73 1.62 -17.46
CA GLU A 228 17.13 0.23 -17.58
C GLU A 228 17.31 -0.37 -16.18
N VAL A 229 16.95 -1.65 -16.04
CA VAL A 229 17.05 -2.38 -14.78
C VAL A 229 17.96 -3.60 -14.95
N ASN A 230 18.96 -3.70 -14.08
CA ASN A 230 19.83 -4.86 -13.94
C ASN A 230 19.84 -5.35 -12.49
N ILE A 231 19.06 -6.41 -12.23
CA ILE A 231 18.75 -6.90 -10.88
C ILE A 231 18.09 -5.75 -10.12
N ASN A 232 18.71 -5.25 -9.06
CA ASN A 232 18.24 -4.12 -8.27
C ASN A 232 18.98 -2.82 -8.59
N ASN A 233 19.80 -2.77 -9.65
CA ASN A 233 20.44 -1.55 -10.13
C ASN A 233 19.59 -0.92 -11.22
N ILE A 234 19.36 0.38 -11.11
CA ILE A 234 18.55 1.18 -12.02
C ILE A 234 19.49 2.19 -12.69
N THR A 235 19.39 2.34 -14.00
CA THR A 235 20.04 3.45 -14.72
C THR A 235 18.98 4.30 -15.35
N LEU A 236 18.93 5.59 -15.02
CA LEU A 236 18.08 6.57 -15.69
C LEU A 236 18.92 7.34 -16.70
N GLN A 237 18.42 7.46 -17.93
CA GLN A 237 18.97 8.33 -18.95
C GLN A 237 17.97 9.43 -19.26
N LEU A 238 18.32 10.66 -18.89
CA LEU A 238 17.50 11.85 -19.14
C LEU A 238 17.51 12.24 -20.62
N ASP A 239 16.38 12.74 -21.10
CA ASP A 239 16.23 13.30 -22.45
C ASP A 239 16.77 14.75 -22.53
N GLU A 240 16.79 15.44 -21.39
CA GLU A 240 17.25 16.82 -21.28
C GLU A 240 18.05 17.10 -20.00
N LYS A 241 18.79 18.21 -19.98
CA LYS A 241 19.55 18.60 -18.79
C LYS A 241 18.60 18.94 -17.65
N MET A 242 18.79 18.27 -16.52
CA MET A 242 18.08 18.53 -15.28
C MET A 242 18.73 19.66 -14.49
N LEU A 243 17.94 20.51 -13.83
CA LEU A 243 18.47 21.43 -12.82
C LEU A 243 19.13 20.63 -11.71
N LYS A 244 20.24 21.12 -11.18
CA LYS A 244 20.91 20.47 -10.06
C LYS A 244 19.95 20.35 -8.88
N ARG A 245 19.73 19.12 -8.41
CA ARG A 245 18.80 18.75 -7.32
C ARG A 245 19.46 17.76 -6.37
N SER A 246 20.79 17.76 -6.29
CA SER A 246 21.57 16.76 -5.55
C SER A 246 21.25 16.70 -4.07
N ASN A 247 20.73 17.78 -3.50
CA ASN A 247 20.33 17.87 -2.10
C ASN A 247 19.11 18.79 -1.90
N ARG A 248 18.59 18.81 -0.67
CA ARG A 248 17.42 19.64 -0.31
C ARG A 248 17.64 21.14 -0.53
N GLU A 249 18.84 21.65 -0.26
CA GLU A 249 19.18 23.06 -0.50
C GLU A 249 19.09 23.42 -1.99
N ASP A 250 19.55 22.51 -2.86
CA ASP A 250 19.40 22.66 -4.30
C ASP A 250 17.91 22.67 -4.72
N ILE A 251 17.06 21.81 -4.14
CA ILE A 251 15.61 21.80 -4.39
C ILE A 251 14.96 23.14 -4.01
N TYR A 252 15.37 23.73 -2.88
CA TYR A 252 14.75 24.94 -2.36
C TYR A 252 15.22 26.21 -3.06
N ASN A 253 16.49 26.27 -3.49
CA ASN A 253 17.13 27.54 -3.83
C ASN A 253 17.81 27.58 -5.21
N ASN A 254 17.92 26.48 -5.95
CA ASN A 254 18.61 26.47 -7.25
C ASN A 254 17.65 26.56 -8.45
N ASP A 255 17.78 27.63 -9.24
CA ASP A 255 17.05 27.82 -10.50
C ASP A 255 17.96 27.90 -11.73
N THR A 256 19.28 27.77 -11.56
CA THR A 256 20.25 28.18 -12.60
C THR A 256 21.34 27.17 -12.88
N LEU A 257 21.73 26.37 -11.89
CA LEU A 257 22.75 25.34 -12.05
C LEU A 257 22.08 24.06 -12.55
N TYR A 258 22.68 23.44 -13.55
CA TYR A 258 22.26 22.17 -14.12
C TYR A 258 23.22 21.06 -13.73
N GLU A 259 22.73 19.83 -13.68
CA GLU A 259 23.59 18.66 -13.55
C GLU A 259 24.55 18.55 -14.73
N GLU A 260 25.76 18.08 -14.47
CA GLU A 260 26.76 17.86 -15.54
C GLU A 260 26.43 16.61 -16.36
N GLY A 261 25.87 15.60 -15.71
CA GLY A 261 25.52 14.31 -16.29
C GLY A 261 24.04 14.21 -16.69
N MET A 262 23.78 13.33 -17.64
CA MET A 262 22.43 12.95 -18.10
C MET A 262 22.05 11.53 -17.63
N ILE A 263 22.91 10.90 -16.82
CA ILE A 263 22.77 9.53 -16.38
C ILE A 263 22.80 9.51 -14.87
N LEU A 264 21.75 8.95 -14.26
CA LEU A 264 21.66 8.71 -12.83
C LEU A 264 21.72 7.21 -12.61
N LYS A 265 22.55 6.76 -11.66
CA LYS A 265 22.65 5.35 -11.30
C LYS A 265 22.07 5.16 -9.92
N GLY A 266 21.12 4.25 -9.80
CA GLY A 266 20.44 3.99 -8.56
C GLY A 266 20.35 2.52 -8.20
N VAL A 267 19.89 2.29 -6.98
CA VAL A 267 19.68 0.97 -6.39
C VAL A 267 18.36 0.98 -5.66
N LEU A 268 17.55 -0.06 -5.89
CA LEU A 268 16.42 -0.40 -5.03
C LEU A 268 16.95 -1.31 -3.92
N ASP A 269 16.83 -0.88 -2.67
CA ASP A 269 17.34 -1.63 -1.53
C ASP A 269 16.34 -2.67 -0.99
N GLN A 270 16.74 -3.37 0.07
CA GLN A 270 15.90 -4.39 0.70
C GLN A 270 14.74 -3.81 1.50
N GLN A 271 14.80 -2.53 1.84
CA GLN A 271 13.80 -1.81 2.63
C GLN A 271 12.72 -1.18 1.73
N GLY A 272 12.95 -1.11 0.42
CA GLY A 272 12.02 -0.52 -0.53
C GLY A 272 12.28 0.95 -0.80
N SER A 273 13.49 1.43 -0.48
CA SER A 273 13.96 2.77 -0.80
C SER A 273 14.80 2.74 -2.09
N LEU A 274 14.58 3.72 -2.94
CA LEU A 274 15.28 3.91 -4.20
C LEU A 274 16.28 5.06 -4.07
N MET A 275 17.56 4.72 -4.19
CA MET A 275 18.68 5.66 -4.01
C MET A 275 19.34 5.93 -5.36
N PHE A 276 19.72 7.18 -5.66
CA PHE A 276 20.52 7.53 -6.85
C PHE A 276 21.85 8.19 -6.46
N ASP A 277 22.90 7.94 -7.24
CA ASP A 277 24.29 8.34 -6.95
C ASP A 277 24.53 9.84 -6.84
N ILE A 278 23.76 10.65 -7.58
CA ILE A 278 23.87 12.11 -7.53
C ILE A 278 22.89 12.77 -6.55
N LEU A 279 22.03 12.01 -5.87
CA LEU A 279 20.99 12.52 -4.99
C LEU A 279 21.27 12.06 -3.54
N ASP A 280 21.31 12.99 -2.59
CA ASP A 280 21.61 12.71 -1.18
C ASP A 280 20.40 12.26 -0.35
N TYR A 281 19.28 12.00 -1.02
CA TYR A 281 18.01 11.59 -0.42
C TYR A 281 17.45 10.35 -1.13
N PRO A 282 16.71 9.49 -0.40
CA PRO A 282 15.95 8.39 -0.99
C PRO A 282 14.69 8.86 -1.69
N PHE A 283 14.17 7.98 -2.54
CA PHE A 283 12.77 7.96 -2.91
C PHE A 283 12.10 6.80 -2.17
N ASP A 284 11.01 7.10 -1.48
CA ASP A 284 10.25 6.14 -0.71
C ASP A 284 8.92 5.83 -1.39
N SER A 285 8.52 4.55 -1.33
CA SER A 285 7.27 4.08 -1.92
C SER A 285 6.02 4.33 -1.06
N SER A 286 6.23 4.82 0.16
CA SER A 286 5.18 5.18 1.10
C SER A 286 5.20 6.68 1.36
N TYR A 287 4.01 7.24 1.46
CA TYR A 287 3.81 8.63 1.84
C TYR A 287 3.33 8.67 3.31
N PRO A 288 4.02 9.38 4.22
CA PRO A 288 3.50 9.62 5.56
C PRO A 288 2.31 10.58 5.45
N GLU A 289 1.12 10.05 5.25
CA GLU A 289 -0.11 10.83 5.01
C GLU A 289 -0.52 11.71 6.20
N PHE A 290 0.12 11.57 7.36
CA PHE A 290 -0.29 12.20 8.63
C PHE A 290 0.85 12.85 9.44
N SER A 291 1.84 13.48 8.82
CA SER A 291 2.71 14.41 9.55
C SER A 291 2.09 15.82 9.60
N ALA A 292 1.01 15.98 10.39
CA ALA A 292 0.41 17.29 10.69
C ALA A 292 0.60 17.67 12.16
#